data_AF-A0A839J450-F1
#
_entry.id   AF-A0A839J450-F1
#
_cell.length_a   1.000
_cell.length_b   1.000
_cell.length_c   1.000
_cell.angle_alpha   90.00
_cell.angle_beta   90.00
_cell.angle_gamma   90.00
#
_symmetry.space_group_name_H-M   'P 1'
#
loop_
_entity.id
_entity.type
_entity.pdbx_description
1 polymer ?
#
loop_
_entity_poly.entity_id
_entity_poly.type
_entity_poly.pdbx_seq_one_letter_code
_entity_poly.pdbx_strand_id
1 'polypeptide(L)'
;MEETTPDLSGFLRNFRAVAEAAEHAVGETDGVRFATVVAEHLGGPIGDMAIVGEEVPNHRYADWDTALGLLAAADPDGREVGVSGGEMRFHHSLSDFVGAAFVRFGVGQVDYVSLPVGHDERRRAIGFGVRLFRYKGEPVGVLQRQANRRFGQEYGSVEVICADRDLATALVEEARGLATEHSVLRGQVVTFDETGYGDESGGMSFLARPEVTADQVILPADSLARIVQHVTGIAEHAALLRRHGQHLKRGLLLYGPPGTGKTHTVRHVIHRSPGHTVIVLAGTALRFVSLAAAVARHLQPAIVVLEDCDLVAEDRSFGAGPKPLLFEVLDAMDGLDADADVTFLLTTNRVETLERALVERPGRIDLAVEIPLPDPSGRRRLLELYAGDIAYSDAALADAARRTEGVTASFAKELMRRAVLEAAVAGEEPGDAHLTRALDTLMGERETTTRALLGHAGAAPLGFGGAQPGVHR
;
A
#
# COMPACT_ATOMS: atom_id res chain seq x y z
N MET A 1 51.15 -27.64 43.31
CA MET A 1 50.37 -26.67 42.53
C MET A 1 48.95 -26.77 43.06
N GLU A 2 48.64 -25.98 44.08
CA GLU A 2 47.30 -25.92 44.68
C GLU A 2 46.52 -24.89 43.86
N GLU A 3 45.53 -25.36 43.10
CA GLU A 3 44.60 -24.51 42.36
C GLU A 3 43.78 -23.70 43.34
N THR A 4 44.08 -22.40 43.39
CA THR A 4 43.32 -21.41 44.14
C THR A 4 42.01 -21.19 43.37
N THR A 5 40.95 -21.92 43.73
CA THR A 5 39.61 -21.60 43.25
C THR A 5 39.28 -20.18 43.69
N PRO A 6 39.01 -19.24 42.76
CA PRO A 6 38.67 -17.88 43.13
C PRO A 6 37.42 -17.90 44.01
N ASP A 7 37.43 -17.12 45.09
CA ASP A 7 36.30 -16.94 46.02
C ASP A 7 35.13 -16.26 45.28
N LEU A 8 34.40 -17.08 44.53
CA LEU A 8 33.24 -16.68 43.74
C LEU A 8 32.15 -16.08 44.64
N SER A 9 32.05 -16.54 45.90
CA SER A 9 31.08 -16.00 46.86
C SER A 9 31.47 -14.60 47.32
N GLY A 10 32.76 -14.35 47.57
CA GLY A 10 33.30 -13.02 47.84
C GLY A 10 33.15 -12.08 46.65
N PHE A 11 33.45 -12.56 45.45
CA PHE A 11 33.24 -11.80 44.21
C PHE A 11 31.77 -11.43 44.01
N LEU A 12 30.84 -12.38 44.15
CA LEU A 12 29.42 -12.13 43.98
C LEU A 12 28.86 -11.18 45.05
N ARG A 13 29.31 -11.26 46.30
CA ARG A 13 28.95 -10.28 47.35
C ARG A 13 29.45 -8.88 47.02
N ASN A 14 30.70 -8.75 46.60
CA ASN A 14 31.29 -7.46 46.25
C ASN A 14 30.67 -6.88 44.99
N PHE A 15 30.41 -7.71 43.97
CA PHE A 15 29.69 -7.30 42.76
C PHE A 15 28.29 -6.82 43.10
N ARG A 16 27.57 -7.52 43.98
CA ARG A 16 26.25 -7.07 44.47
C ARG A 16 26.34 -5.75 45.21
N ALA A 17 27.31 -5.58 46.11
CA ALA A 17 27.51 -4.32 46.84
C ALA A 17 27.89 -3.15 45.91
N VAL A 18 28.69 -3.41 44.87
CA VAL A 18 29.05 -2.41 43.85
C VAL A 18 27.85 -2.08 42.97
N ALA A 19 27.05 -3.08 42.57
CA ALA A 19 25.81 -2.87 41.83
C ALA A 19 24.80 -2.07 42.67
N GLU A 20 24.61 -2.41 43.95
CA GLU A 20 23.75 -1.69 44.89
C GLU A 20 24.25 -0.25 45.14
N ALA A 21 25.57 -0.04 45.22
CA ALA A 21 26.16 1.31 45.37
C ALA A 21 26.05 2.14 44.08
N ALA A 22 26.24 1.51 42.91
CA ALA A 22 26.01 2.15 41.61
C ALA A 22 24.53 2.47 41.41
N GLU A 23 23.62 1.60 41.86
CA GLU A 23 22.17 1.84 41.90
C GLU A 23 21.81 3.03 42.79
N HIS A 24 22.48 3.23 43.92
CA HIS A 24 22.27 4.41 44.76
C HIS A 24 22.87 5.68 44.14
N ALA A 25 24.00 5.58 43.42
CA ALA A 25 24.66 6.71 42.77
C ALA A 25 23.95 7.17 41.48
N VAL A 26 23.27 6.27 40.76
CA VAL A 26 22.42 6.58 39.60
C VAL A 26 20.97 6.87 40.03
N GLY A 27 20.59 6.43 41.23
CA GLY A 27 19.23 6.45 41.78
C GLY A 27 18.74 7.77 42.39
N GLU A 28 19.47 8.89 42.27
CA GLU A 28 18.93 10.24 42.55
C GLU A 28 18.04 10.75 41.39
N THR A 29 17.13 9.91 40.91
CA THR A 29 15.91 10.40 40.24
C THR A 29 14.73 9.96 41.09
N ASP A 30 14.14 10.93 41.77
CA ASP A 30 13.05 10.89 42.77
C ASP A 30 11.70 10.40 42.17
N GLY A 31 11.73 9.41 41.27
CA GLY A 31 10.60 8.99 40.44
C GLY A 31 9.93 7.70 40.92
N VAL A 32 8.60 7.66 40.78
CA VAL A 32 7.80 6.44 41.02
C VAL A 32 8.22 5.34 40.04
N ARG A 33 8.40 4.12 40.54
CA ARG A 33 8.76 2.96 39.70
C ARG A 33 7.60 2.56 38.81
N PHE A 34 7.91 2.26 37.55
CA PHE A 34 6.91 1.81 36.57
C PHE A 34 6.18 0.54 37.04
N ALA A 35 6.93 -0.46 37.52
CA ALA A 35 6.37 -1.69 38.07
C ALA A 35 5.37 -1.42 39.21
N THR A 36 5.68 -0.50 40.12
CA THR A 36 4.78 -0.15 41.24
C THR A 36 3.44 0.39 40.73
N VAL A 37 3.45 1.29 39.75
CA VAL A 37 2.22 1.85 39.16
C VAL A 37 1.36 0.79 38.49
N VAL A 38 1.98 -0.16 37.78
CA VAL A 38 1.26 -1.26 37.14
C VAL A 38 0.69 -2.22 38.18
N ALA A 39 1.48 -2.60 39.20
CA ALA A 39 1.03 -3.48 40.28
C ALA A 39 -0.16 -2.89 41.07
N GLU A 40 -0.09 -1.59 41.38
CA GLU A 40 -1.18 -0.87 42.06
C GLU A 40 -2.47 -0.86 41.23
N HIS A 41 -2.37 -0.64 39.91
CA HIS A 41 -3.53 -0.68 39.01
C HIS A 41 -4.13 -2.08 38.90
N LEU A 42 -3.28 -3.10 38.77
CA LEU A 42 -3.72 -4.50 38.63
C LEU A 42 -4.19 -5.12 39.96
N GLY A 43 -3.92 -4.47 41.10
CA GLY A 43 -4.38 -4.92 42.41
C GLY A 43 -3.65 -6.16 42.95
N GLY A 44 -2.45 -6.46 42.46
CA GLY A 44 -1.70 -7.65 42.86
C GLY A 44 -0.22 -7.64 42.44
N PRO A 45 0.59 -8.58 42.96
CA PRO A 45 1.99 -8.70 42.59
C PRO A 45 2.14 -9.10 41.12
N ILE A 46 3.04 -8.42 40.39
CA ILE A 46 3.16 -8.61 38.94
C ILE A 46 3.67 -10.00 38.56
N GLY A 47 4.45 -10.64 39.44
CA GLY A 47 4.95 -12.00 39.21
C GLY A 47 3.86 -13.06 39.03
N ASP A 48 2.63 -12.77 39.47
CA ASP A 48 1.48 -13.67 39.35
C ASP A 48 0.60 -13.34 38.13
N MET A 49 0.93 -12.29 37.37
CA MET A 49 0.14 -11.83 36.24
C MET A 49 0.48 -12.60 34.95
N ALA A 50 -0.54 -12.87 34.14
CA ALA A 50 -0.37 -13.39 32.79
C ALA A 50 -0.01 -12.25 31.82
N ILE A 51 0.88 -12.53 30.88
CA ILE A 51 1.21 -11.63 29.77
C ILE A 51 0.90 -12.35 28.45
N VAL A 52 0.14 -11.70 27.58
CA VAL A 52 -0.20 -12.18 26.23
C VAL A 52 0.23 -11.13 25.22
N GLY A 53 1.11 -11.51 24.29
CA GLY A 53 1.65 -10.63 23.26
C GLY A 53 1.11 -10.94 21.87
N GLU A 54 0.99 -9.91 21.05
CA GLU A 54 0.70 -10.00 19.61
C GLU A 54 1.64 -9.09 18.81
N GLU A 55 2.20 -9.62 17.73
CA GLU A 55 2.92 -8.84 16.73
C GLU A 55 1.95 -8.15 15.78
N VAL A 56 2.20 -6.87 15.51
CA VAL A 56 1.35 -6.02 14.69
C VAL A 56 2.10 -5.60 13.43
N PRO A 57 1.64 -6.01 12.23
CA PRO A 57 2.16 -5.50 10.98
C PRO A 57 2.08 -3.98 10.91
N ASN A 58 3.11 -3.34 10.39
CA ASN A 58 3.25 -1.88 10.47
C ASN A 58 2.09 -1.13 9.78
N HIS A 59 1.62 -1.62 8.62
CA HIS A 59 0.46 -1.07 7.92
C HIS A 59 -0.86 -1.19 8.71
N ARG A 60 -0.89 -2.01 9.78
CA ARG A 60 -2.03 -2.18 10.69
C ARG A 60 -1.86 -1.46 12.03
N TYR A 61 -0.72 -0.83 12.27
CA TYR A 61 -0.43 -0.29 13.60
C TYR A 61 -1.40 0.84 13.99
N ALA A 62 -1.78 1.69 13.04
CA ALA A 62 -2.82 2.72 13.25
C ALA A 62 -4.20 2.12 13.59
N ASP A 63 -4.55 0.99 12.99
CA ASP A 63 -5.80 0.28 13.28
C ASP A 63 -5.83 -0.24 14.72
N TRP A 64 -4.72 -0.88 15.14
CA TRP A 64 -4.56 -1.39 16.50
C TRP A 64 -4.59 -0.29 17.56
N ASP A 65 -3.92 0.83 17.29
CA ASP A 65 -3.97 1.98 18.18
C ASP A 65 -5.40 2.54 18.30
N THR A 66 -6.17 2.56 17.21
CA THR A 66 -7.59 2.94 17.21
C THR A 66 -8.41 1.99 18.07
N ALA A 67 -8.27 0.68 17.85
CA ALA A 67 -9.02 -0.34 18.56
C ALA A 67 -8.76 -0.30 20.07
N LEU A 68 -7.50 -0.23 20.47
CA LEU A 68 -7.11 -0.14 21.88
C LEU A 68 -7.55 1.18 22.51
N GLY A 69 -7.56 2.28 21.77
CA GLY A 69 -8.12 3.54 22.22
C GLY A 69 -9.62 3.46 22.49
N LEU A 70 -10.39 2.79 21.62
CA LEU A 70 -11.82 2.56 21.80
C LEU A 70 -12.10 1.69 23.04
N LEU A 71 -11.35 0.61 23.22
CA LEU A 71 -11.46 -0.27 24.39
C LEU A 71 -11.14 0.48 25.69
N ALA A 72 -10.05 1.26 25.70
CA ALA A 72 -9.65 2.04 26.88
C ALA A 72 -10.66 3.16 27.21
N ALA A 73 -11.28 3.78 26.20
CA ALA A 73 -12.27 4.84 26.39
C ALA A 73 -13.57 4.36 27.06
N ALA A 74 -13.82 3.05 27.11
CA ALA A 74 -14.94 2.47 27.85
C ALA A 74 -14.77 2.57 29.37
N ASP A 75 -13.54 2.77 29.85
CA ASP A 75 -13.23 2.97 31.27
C ASP A 75 -12.91 4.45 31.56
N PRO A 76 -13.74 5.17 32.33
CA PRO A 76 -13.51 6.58 32.65
C PRO A 76 -12.27 6.80 33.53
N ASP A 77 -11.80 5.77 34.24
CA ASP A 77 -10.61 5.84 35.09
C ASP A 77 -9.32 5.42 34.34
N GLY A 78 -9.45 5.10 33.06
CA GLY A 78 -8.34 4.69 32.20
C GLY A 78 -7.29 5.80 32.02
N ARG A 79 -6.02 5.41 31.97
CA ARG A 79 -4.89 6.35 31.80
C ARG A 79 -3.74 5.76 30.99
N GLU A 80 -2.95 6.63 30.39
CA GLU A 80 -1.75 6.26 29.63
C GLU A 80 -0.49 6.61 30.44
N VAL A 81 0.48 5.70 30.44
CA VAL A 81 1.72 5.80 31.23
C VAL A 81 2.92 5.47 30.34
N GLY A 82 3.94 6.32 30.37
CA GLY A 82 5.20 6.07 29.67
C GLY A 82 6.23 5.38 30.55
N VAL A 83 7.29 4.86 29.93
CA VAL A 83 8.43 4.24 30.63
C VAL A 83 9.68 5.11 30.42
N SER A 84 10.31 5.52 31.52
CA SER A 84 11.61 6.22 31.48
C SER A 84 12.76 5.24 31.19
N GLY A 85 13.99 5.73 31.00
CA GLY A 85 15.16 4.84 30.79
C GLY A 85 15.90 5.01 29.44
N GLY A 86 15.64 6.09 28.70
CA GLY A 86 16.37 6.41 27.47
C GLY A 86 16.20 5.36 26.37
N GLU A 87 17.20 5.18 25.51
CA GLU A 87 17.12 4.23 24.38
C GLU A 87 17.08 2.76 24.82
N MET A 88 17.62 2.43 26.00
CA MET A 88 17.67 1.06 26.51
C MET A 88 16.27 0.42 26.58
N ARG A 89 15.23 1.22 26.88
CA ARG A 89 13.84 0.74 26.97
C ARG A 89 13.37 0.08 25.67
N PHE A 90 13.86 0.49 24.51
CA PHE A 90 13.40 -0.10 23.25
C PHE A 90 13.79 -1.57 23.10
N HIS A 91 14.75 -2.09 23.87
CA HIS A 91 15.18 -3.50 23.84
C HIS A 91 14.46 -4.41 24.83
N HIS A 92 13.54 -3.90 25.64
CA HIS A 92 12.90 -4.64 26.73
C HIS A 92 11.43 -4.99 26.43
N SER A 93 11.00 -6.17 26.87
CA SER A 93 9.60 -6.61 26.86
C SER A 93 8.83 -6.05 28.06
N LEU A 94 7.49 -6.21 28.07
CA LEU A 94 6.69 -5.85 29.25
C LEU A 94 7.15 -6.61 30.49
N SER A 95 7.45 -7.91 30.33
CA SER A 95 8.00 -8.78 31.37
C SER A 95 9.30 -8.23 31.97
N ASP A 96 10.17 -7.64 31.14
CA ASP A 96 11.42 -7.05 31.62
C ASP A 96 11.17 -5.76 32.41
N PHE A 97 10.25 -4.91 31.96
CA PHE A 97 9.91 -3.65 32.67
C PHE A 97 9.34 -3.89 34.05
N VAL A 98 8.61 -4.99 34.23
CA VAL A 98 7.95 -5.33 35.49
C VAL A 98 8.75 -6.30 36.36
N GLY A 99 9.62 -7.11 35.76
CA GLY A 99 10.36 -8.18 36.44
C GLY A 99 11.86 -7.94 36.68
N ALA A 100 12.50 -6.98 35.98
CA ALA A 100 13.95 -6.83 36.06
C ALA A 100 14.42 -6.38 37.46
N ALA A 101 15.14 -7.26 38.15
CA ALA A 101 15.75 -6.96 39.45
C ALA A 101 16.93 -5.98 39.36
N PHE A 102 17.58 -5.88 38.19
CA PHE A 102 18.84 -5.15 38.00
C PHE A 102 18.72 -3.83 37.23
N VAL A 103 17.66 -3.63 36.43
CA VAL A 103 17.42 -2.37 35.70
C VAL A 103 16.09 -1.80 36.17
N ARG A 104 16.14 -0.63 36.80
CA ARG A 104 14.94 0.03 37.33
C ARG A 104 14.40 1.02 36.32
N PHE A 105 13.17 0.79 35.88
CA PHE A 105 12.43 1.69 35.02
C PHE A 105 11.48 2.56 35.86
N GLY A 106 11.50 3.87 35.62
CA GLY A 106 10.58 4.83 36.24
C GLY A 106 9.39 5.15 35.34
N VAL A 107 8.41 5.83 35.91
CA VAL A 107 7.31 6.43 35.14
C VAL A 107 7.85 7.59 34.30
N GLY A 108 7.49 7.59 33.02
CA GLY A 108 7.84 8.64 32.07
C GLY A 108 6.63 9.16 31.29
N GLN A 109 6.89 9.98 30.28
CA GLN A 109 5.88 10.39 29.31
C GLN A 109 5.69 9.32 28.23
N VAL A 110 4.46 9.21 27.74
CA VAL A 110 4.14 8.35 26.59
C VAL A 110 4.81 8.92 25.35
N ASP A 111 5.49 8.06 24.59
CA ASP A 111 6.04 8.45 23.31
C ASP A 111 4.92 8.40 22.26
N TYR A 112 4.57 9.55 21.70
CA TYR A 112 3.59 9.63 20.61
C TYR A 112 4.27 9.75 19.26
N VAL A 113 3.65 9.16 18.25
CA VAL A 113 4.08 9.19 16.85
C VAL A 113 2.95 9.71 15.97
N SER A 114 3.32 10.31 14.85
CA SER A 114 2.37 10.73 13.82
C SER A 114 2.27 9.67 12.74
N LEU A 115 1.12 8.99 12.66
CA LEU A 115 0.88 7.94 11.67
C LEU A 115 -0.02 8.46 10.54
N PRO A 116 0.28 8.12 9.28
CA PRO A 116 -0.63 8.41 8.18
C PRO A 116 -1.91 7.56 8.32
N VAL A 117 -3.06 8.20 8.06
CA VAL A 117 -4.39 7.56 8.03
C VAL A 117 -5.18 7.89 6.76
N GLY A 118 -4.54 8.62 5.84
CA GLY A 118 -5.04 9.05 4.55
C GLY A 118 -3.91 9.74 3.79
N HIS A 119 -4.15 10.13 2.53
CA HIS A 119 -3.16 10.80 1.68
C HIS A 119 -2.58 12.07 2.33
N ASP A 120 -3.46 12.93 2.86
CA ASP A 120 -3.07 14.19 3.54
C ASP A 120 -3.46 14.19 5.03
N GLU A 121 -3.84 13.03 5.57
CA GLU A 121 -4.35 12.92 6.93
C GLU A 121 -3.40 12.12 7.80
N ARG A 122 -3.10 12.65 8.99
CA ARG A 122 -2.28 11.97 10.00
C ARG A 122 -2.94 12.04 11.36
N ARG A 123 -2.76 10.98 12.15
CA ARG A 123 -3.20 10.92 13.54
C ARG A 123 -2.03 10.81 14.49
N ARG A 124 -2.23 11.27 15.72
CA ARG A 124 -1.36 10.94 16.84
C ARG A 124 -1.70 9.53 17.33
N ALA A 125 -0.70 8.69 17.54
CA ALA A 125 -0.82 7.34 18.08
C ALA A 125 0.26 7.09 19.14
N ILE A 126 0.07 6.09 20.02
CA ILE A 126 1.13 5.68 20.93
C ILE A 126 2.22 4.96 20.12
N GLY A 127 3.42 5.54 20.09
CA GLY A 127 4.61 4.90 19.55
C GLY A 127 5.25 3.96 20.56
N PHE A 128 5.25 4.35 21.83
CA PHE A 128 5.67 3.48 22.93
C PHE A 128 5.05 3.94 24.26
N GLY A 129 4.33 3.06 24.93
CA GLY A 129 3.64 3.39 26.18
C GLY A 129 2.61 2.34 26.58
N VAL A 130 2.02 2.54 27.76
CA VAL A 130 1.13 1.56 28.39
C VAL A 130 -0.22 2.19 28.68
N ARG A 131 -1.31 1.57 28.24
CA ARG A 131 -2.67 1.91 28.66
C ARG A 131 -3.05 1.07 29.86
N LEU A 132 -3.48 1.72 30.94
CA LEU A 132 -4.01 1.09 32.14
C LEU A 132 -5.50 1.40 32.21
N PHE A 133 -6.35 0.39 32.13
CA PHE A 133 -7.81 0.55 32.15
C PHE A 133 -8.49 -0.73 32.67
N ARG A 134 -9.81 -0.74 32.75
CA ARG A 134 -10.64 -1.90 33.06
C ARG A 134 -11.28 -2.48 31.80
N TYR A 135 -11.07 -3.77 31.58
CA TYR A 135 -11.72 -4.53 30.51
C TYR A 135 -12.65 -5.58 31.13
N LYS A 136 -13.93 -5.53 30.77
CA LYS A 136 -15.00 -6.37 31.37
C LYS A 136 -15.03 -6.31 32.92
N GLY A 137 -14.68 -5.15 33.47
CA GLY A 137 -14.65 -4.88 34.91
C GLY A 137 -13.31 -5.20 35.60
N GLU A 138 -12.40 -5.92 34.94
CA GLU A 138 -11.12 -6.33 35.51
C GLU A 138 -9.98 -5.39 35.06
N PRO A 139 -9.01 -5.07 35.93
CA PRO A 139 -7.91 -4.19 35.58
C PRO A 139 -6.92 -4.87 34.64
N VAL A 140 -6.57 -4.17 33.56
CA VAL A 140 -5.61 -4.62 32.54
C VAL A 140 -4.59 -3.52 32.26
N GLY A 141 -3.38 -3.94 31.86
CA GLY A 141 -2.37 -3.08 31.27
C GLY A 141 -2.07 -3.52 29.85
N VAL A 142 -1.90 -2.57 28.93
CA VAL A 142 -1.57 -2.86 27.53
C VAL A 142 -0.38 -2.02 27.10
N LEU A 143 0.78 -2.65 26.98
CA LEU A 143 1.96 -2.05 26.37
C LEU A 143 1.79 -2.06 24.85
N GLN A 144 1.96 -0.90 24.23
CA GLN A 144 2.09 -0.76 22.78
C GLN A 144 3.49 -0.30 22.43
N ARG A 145 4.01 -0.84 21.34
CA ARG A 145 5.29 -0.44 20.75
C ARG A 145 5.19 -0.48 19.22
N GLN A 146 5.52 0.62 18.57
CA GLN A 146 5.64 0.69 17.13
C GLN A 146 6.95 0.02 16.69
N ALA A 147 6.96 -0.55 15.49
CA ALA A 147 8.19 -0.98 14.85
C ALA A 147 9.24 0.15 14.83
N ASN A 148 10.48 -0.24 15.08
CA ASN A 148 11.61 0.65 15.03
C ASN A 148 12.83 -0.10 14.46
N ARG A 149 13.05 0.06 13.14
CA ARG A 149 14.14 -0.60 12.42
C ARG A 149 15.53 -0.27 12.98
N ARG A 150 15.71 0.89 13.62
CA ARG A 150 16.99 1.26 14.25
C ARG A 150 17.39 0.28 15.37
N PHE A 151 16.39 -0.31 16.02
CA PHE A 151 16.57 -1.30 17.08
C PHE A 151 16.27 -2.74 16.62
N GLY A 152 16.21 -2.98 15.31
CA GLY A 152 15.91 -4.31 14.75
C GLY A 152 14.45 -4.75 14.90
N GLN A 153 13.54 -3.83 15.24
CA GLN A 153 12.11 -4.11 15.38
C GLN A 153 11.41 -3.92 14.05
N GLU A 154 11.16 -5.04 13.36
CA GLU A 154 10.49 -5.04 12.07
C GLU A 154 8.98 -4.85 12.18
N TYR A 155 8.39 -5.29 13.30
CA TYR A 155 6.95 -5.24 13.59
C TYR A 155 6.67 -4.41 14.83
N GLY A 156 5.46 -3.85 14.91
CA GLY A 156 4.92 -3.36 16.17
C GLY A 156 4.55 -4.53 17.08
N SER A 157 4.30 -4.23 18.35
CA SER A 157 3.84 -5.23 19.31
C SER A 157 2.82 -4.64 20.28
N VAL A 158 1.89 -5.49 20.70
CA VAL A 158 0.95 -5.23 21.79
C VAL A 158 1.13 -6.33 22.83
N GLU A 159 1.36 -5.97 24.09
CA GLU A 159 1.50 -6.91 25.20
C GLU A 159 0.47 -6.56 26.29
N VAL A 160 -0.47 -7.47 26.54
CA VAL A 160 -1.52 -7.33 27.56
C VAL A 160 -1.08 -8.03 28.83
N ILE A 161 -1.22 -7.37 29.97
CA ILE A 161 -0.95 -7.90 31.30
C ILE A 161 -2.19 -7.80 32.20
N CYS A 162 -2.57 -8.92 32.82
CA CYS A 162 -3.61 -8.99 33.85
C CYS A 162 -3.56 -10.31 34.63
N ALA A 163 -4.38 -10.44 35.67
CA ALA A 163 -4.39 -11.62 36.53
C ALA A 163 -4.87 -12.90 35.80
N ASP A 164 -5.84 -12.74 34.89
CA ASP A 164 -6.43 -13.85 34.13
C ASP A 164 -5.89 -13.91 32.70
N ARG A 165 -5.32 -15.06 32.32
CA ARG A 165 -4.81 -15.31 30.96
C ARG A 165 -5.91 -15.33 29.93
N ASP A 166 -7.06 -15.92 30.24
CA ASP A 166 -8.16 -16.08 29.28
C ASP A 166 -8.79 -14.71 28.98
N LEU A 167 -8.83 -13.83 29.99
CA LEU A 167 -9.22 -12.43 29.81
C LEU A 167 -8.24 -11.66 28.91
N ALA A 168 -6.92 -11.83 29.11
CA ALA A 168 -5.91 -11.20 28.26
C ALA A 168 -6.06 -11.62 26.80
N THR A 169 -6.25 -12.92 26.55
CA THR A 169 -6.51 -13.45 25.20
C THR A 169 -7.80 -12.87 24.60
N ALA A 170 -8.88 -12.81 25.38
CA ALA A 170 -10.13 -12.23 24.90
C ALA A 170 -10.01 -10.74 24.53
N LEU A 171 -9.21 -9.97 25.27
CA LEU A 171 -8.94 -8.56 24.95
C LEU A 171 -8.20 -8.44 23.61
N VAL A 172 -7.15 -9.23 23.42
CA VAL A 172 -6.37 -9.24 22.17
C VAL A 172 -7.26 -9.60 20.97
N GLU A 173 -8.12 -10.61 21.10
CA GLU A 173 -9.07 -11.00 20.05
C GLU A 173 -10.08 -9.90 19.74
N GLU A 174 -10.64 -9.24 20.76
CA GLU A 174 -11.58 -8.12 20.58
C GLU A 174 -10.90 -6.91 19.93
N ALA A 175 -9.68 -6.57 20.37
CA ALA A 175 -8.87 -5.51 19.77
C ALA A 175 -8.56 -5.80 18.30
N ARG A 176 -8.24 -7.05 17.94
CA ARG A 176 -8.02 -7.45 16.53
C ARG A 176 -9.28 -7.32 15.68
N GLY A 177 -10.44 -7.66 16.24
CA GLY A 177 -11.76 -7.48 15.62
C GLY A 177 -12.01 -6.01 15.32
N LEU A 178 -11.93 -5.15 16.35
CA LEU A 178 -12.12 -3.71 16.24
C LEU A 178 -11.11 -3.05 15.29
N ALA A 179 -9.85 -3.51 15.28
CA ALA A 179 -8.83 -3.00 14.36
C ALA A 179 -9.22 -3.28 12.90
N THR A 180 -9.89 -4.40 12.64
CA THR A 180 -10.35 -4.75 11.28
C THR A 180 -11.60 -3.96 10.90
N GLU A 181 -12.52 -3.79 11.84
CA GLU A 181 -13.74 -3.00 11.67
C GLU A 181 -13.42 -1.53 11.38
N HIS A 182 -12.58 -0.93 12.22
CA HIS A 182 -12.19 0.48 12.17
C HIS A 182 -10.89 0.74 11.42
N SER A 183 -10.54 -0.12 10.46
CA SER A 183 -9.28 0.04 9.73
C SER A 183 -9.23 1.38 9.00
N VAL A 184 -8.13 2.11 9.17
CA VAL A 184 -7.90 3.42 8.53
C VAL A 184 -7.70 3.29 7.01
N LEU A 185 -7.41 2.07 6.55
CA LEU A 185 -7.25 1.76 5.13
C LEU A 185 -8.59 1.68 4.39
N ARG A 186 -9.71 1.54 5.12
CA ARG A 186 -11.03 1.33 4.51
C ARG A 186 -11.44 2.56 3.68
N GLY A 187 -11.76 2.33 2.40
CA GLY A 187 -12.16 3.39 1.47
C GLY A 187 -11.01 4.26 0.95
N GLN A 188 -9.77 3.97 1.33
CA GLN A 188 -8.59 4.70 0.86
C GLN A 188 -8.04 4.09 -0.44
N VAL A 189 -7.15 4.84 -1.10
CA VAL A 189 -6.29 4.32 -2.17
C VAL A 189 -4.88 4.17 -1.60
N VAL A 190 -4.30 2.98 -1.70
CA VAL A 190 -3.01 2.66 -1.08
C VAL A 190 -2.11 1.88 -2.03
N THR A 191 -0.80 1.92 -1.82
CA THR A 191 0.20 1.05 -2.49
C THR A 191 1.18 0.49 -1.47
N PHE A 192 1.88 -0.59 -1.82
CA PHE A 192 2.94 -1.14 -0.98
C PHE A 192 4.32 -0.64 -1.46
N ASP A 193 5.18 -0.27 -0.51
CA ASP A 193 6.51 0.27 -0.80
C ASP A 193 7.63 -0.60 -0.20
N GLU A 194 8.71 -0.78 -0.96
CA GLU A 194 9.95 -1.43 -0.49
C GLU A 194 10.84 -0.48 0.28
N THR A 195 11.00 0.71 -0.28
CA THR A 195 11.99 1.67 0.13
C THR A 195 11.35 2.55 1.19
N GLY A 196 11.55 2.20 2.46
CA GLY A 196 11.30 3.07 3.60
C GLY A 196 12.19 4.33 3.61
N TYR A 197 12.38 4.96 2.45
CA TYR A 197 13.04 6.23 2.21
C TYR A 197 12.07 7.42 2.35
N GLY A 198 10.76 7.16 2.42
CA GLY A 198 9.75 8.11 2.89
C GLY A 198 9.42 7.89 4.37
N ASP A 199 8.86 8.93 5.02
CA ASP A 199 8.35 8.94 6.41
C ASP A 199 7.10 8.03 6.61
N GLU A 200 6.92 7.08 5.70
CA GLU A 200 5.79 6.15 5.60
C GLU A 200 6.17 4.86 6.32
N SER A 201 5.96 4.95 7.62
CA SER A 201 6.14 3.89 8.59
C SER A 201 5.25 2.69 8.25
N GLY A 202 5.73 1.75 7.42
CA GLY A 202 5.17 0.40 7.45
C GLY A 202 4.99 -0.38 6.16
N GLY A 203 5.64 0.01 5.07
CA GLY A 203 5.59 -0.73 3.80
C GLY A 203 4.27 -0.56 3.05
N MET A 204 3.44 0.41 3.43
CA MET A 204 2.25 0.85 2.71
C MET A 204 2.14 2.38 2.78
N SER A 205 1.73 3.00 1.68
CA SER A 205 1.51 4.45 1.54
C SER A 205 0.11 4.76 1.04
N PHE A 206 -0.35 5.98 1.31
CA PHE A 206 -1.66 6.46 0.88
C PHE A 206 -1.51 7.31 -0.37
N LEU A 207 -2.32 7.00 -1.38
CA LEU A 207 -2.36 7.73 -2.64
C LEU A 207 -3.60 8.63 -2.67
N ALA A 208 -3.45 9.81 -3.29
CA ALA A 208 -4.60 10.64 -3.60
C ALA A 208 -5.54 9.87 -4.53
N ARG A 209 -6.84 9.88 -4.21
CA ARG A 209 -7.84 9.32 -5.10
C ARG A 209 -7.85 10.17 -6.37
N PRO A 210 -7.62 9.58 -7.56
CA PRO A 210 -7.59 10.33 -8.80
C PRO A 210 -8.95 10.98 -9.09
N GLU A 211 -8.89 12.16 -9.69
CA GLU A 211 -10.04 12.89 -10.23
C GLU A 211 -10.00 12.76 -11.76
N VAL A 212 -10.71 11.75 -12.27
CA VAL A 212 -10.82 11.51 -13.72
C VAL A 212 -12.29 11.31 -14.06
N THR A 213 -12.87 12.23 -14.81
CA THR A 213 -14.27 12.19 -15.23
C THR A 213 -14.46 11.36 -16.51
N ALA A 214 -15.70 11.01 -16.83
CA ALA A 214 -16.00 10.11 -17.96
C ALA A 214 -15.65 10.75 -19.32
N ASP A 215 -15.82 12.06 -19.44
CA ASP A 215 -15.49 12.84 -20.64
C ASP A 215 -13.98 12.88 -20.94
N GLN A 216 -13.15 12.70 -19.92
CA GLN A 216 -11.69 12.62 -20.06
C GLN A 216 -11.22 11.22 -20.51
N VAL A 217 -12.09 10.21 -20.50
CA VAL A 217 -11.77 8.84 -20.93
C VAL A 217 -12.34 8.59 -22.32
N ILE A 218 -11.47 8.68 -23.32
CA ILE A 218 -11.86 8.51 -24.73
C ILE A 218 -11.67 7.06 -25.15
N LEU A 219 -12.77 6.32 -25.19
CA LEU A 219 -12.85 4.91 -25.60
C LEU A 219 -13.94 4.73 -26.68
N PRO A 220 -13.94 3.59 -27.40
CA PRO A 220 -15.07 3.20 -28.23
C PRO A 220 -16.39 3.22 -27.45
N ALA A 221 -17.50 3.39 -28.18
CA ALA A 221 -18.84 3.44 -27.59
C ALA A 221 -19.08 2.22 -26.67
N ASP A 222 -19.74 2.48 -25.54
CA ASP A 222 -20.11 1.51 -24.50
C ASP A 222 -18.95 0.83 -23.74
N SER A 223 -17.69 0.92 -24.20
CA SER A 223 -16.55 0.29 -23.52
C SER A 223 -16.39 0.77 -22.07
N LEU A 224 -16.42 2.09 -21.86
CA LEU A 224 -16.31 2.67 -20.52
C LEU A 224 -17.49 2.26 -19.62
N ALA A 225 -18.71 2.28 -20.17
CA ALA A 225 -19.91 1.91 -19.43
C ALA A 225 -19.87 0.45 -18.98
N ARG A 226 -19.43 -0.46 -19.87
CA ARG A 226 -19.23 -1.88 -19.55
C ARG A 226 -18.18 -2.08 -18.46
N ILE A 227 -17.05 -1.38 -18.54
CA ILE A 227 -15.99 -1.42 -17.52
C ILE A 227 -16.53 -0.97 -16.16
N VAL A 228 -17.15 0.21 -16.10
CA VAL A 228 -17.68 0.77 -14.84
C VAL A 228 -18.78 -0.13 -14.26
N GLN A 229 -19.72 -0.58 -15.08
CA GLN A 229 -20.81 -1.46 -14.64
C GLN A 229 -20.30 -2.79 -14.07
N HIS A 230 -19.22 -3.34 -14.64
CA HIS A 230 -18.62 -4.57 -14.13
C HIS A 230 -17.97 -4.39 -12.74
N VAL A 231 -17.47 -3.20 -12.45
CA VAL A 231 -16.85 -2.91 -11.15
C VAL A 231 -17.89 -2.45 -10.13
N THR A 232 -18.59 -1.34 -10.40
CA THR A 232 -19.49 -0.70 -9.45
C THR A 232 -20.86 -1.37 -9.40
N GLY A 233 -21.38 -1.80 -10.55
CA GLY A 233 -22.71 -2.41 -10.63
C GLY A 233 -22.81 -3.72 -9.84
N ILE A 234 -21.77 -4.54 -9.84
CA ILE A 234 -21.73 -5.78 -9.04
C ILE A 234 -21.67 -5.46 -7.54
N ALA A 235 -20.85 -4.49 -7.13
CA ALA A 235 -20.77 -4.07 -5.72
C ALA A 235 -22.12 -3.51 -5.22
N GLU A 236 -22.78 -2.67 -6.01
CA GLU A 236 -24.10 -2.09 -5.68
C GLU A 236 -25.18 -3.17 -5.51
N HIS A 237 -25.09 -4.28 -6.24
CA HIS A 237 -26.05 -5.39 -6.20
C HIS A 237 -25.53 -6.62 -5.43
N ALA A 238 -24.44 -6.47 -4.66
CA ALA A 238 -23.75 -7.56 -3.97
C ALA A 238 -24.69 -8.38 -3.07
N ALA A 239 -25.58 -7.73 -2.33
CA ALA A 239 -26.54 -8.41 -1.47
C ALA A 239 -27.52 -9.30 -2.26
N LEU A 240 -27.99 -8.82 -3.42
CA LEU A 240 -28.88 -9.60 -4.29
C LEU A 240 -28.13 -10.81 -4.86
N LEU A 241 -26.93 -10.60 -5.39
CA LEU A 241 -26.08 -11.65 -5.95
C LEU A 241 -25.76 -12.75 -4.93
N ARG A 242 -25.35 -12.37 -3.71
CA ARG A 242 -25.09 -13.33 -2.61
C ARG A 242 -26.32 -14.17 -2.28
N ARG A 243 -27.51 -13.56 -2.19
CA ARG A 243 -28.77 -14.29 -1.92
C ARG A 243 -29.10 -15.32 -3.00
N HIS A 244 -28.62 -15.14 -4.22
CA HIS A 244 -28.78 -16.07 -5.33
C HIS A 244 -27.55 -16.96 -5.56
N GLY A 245 -26.63 -17.04 -4.60
CA GLY A 245 -25.44 -17.88 -4.66
C GLY A 245 -24.47 -17.50 -5.78
N GLN A 246 -24.54 -16.26 -6.27
CA GLN A 246 -23.64 -15.77 -7.30
C GLN A 246 -22.34 -15.25 -6.68
N HIS A 247 -21.22 -15.49 -7.37
CA HIS A 247 -19.92 -14.99 -6.93
C HIS A 247 -19.87 -13.46 -7.07
N LEU A 248 -19.12 -12.82 -6.17
CA LEU A 248 -18.81 -11.40 -6.25
C LEU A 248 -17.38 -11.16 -6.69
N LYS A 249 -16.48 -12.11 -6.40
CA LYS A 249 -15.10 -12.00 -6.85
C LYS A 249 -15.08 -11.95 -8.38
N ARG A 250 -14.25 -11.05 -8.90
CA ARG A 250 -14.25 -10.75 -10.32
C ARG A 250 -12.90 -10.26 -10.83
N GLY A 251 -12.57 -10.66 -12.05
CA GLY A 251 -11.40 -10.21 -12.79
C GLY A 251 -11.80 -9.34 -13.98
N LEU A 252 -11.31 -8.11 -13.99
CA LEU A 252 -11.36 -7.19 -15.10
C LEU A 252 -9.96 -7.04 -15.70
N LEU A 253 -9.86 -7.18 -17.01
CA LEU A 253 -8.62 -7.04 -17.74
C LEU A 253 -8.73 -5.99 -18.84
N LEU A 254 -7.86 -5.00 -18.80
CA LEU A 254 -7.70 -3.99 -19.85
C LEU A 254 -6.45 -4.31 -20.65
N TYR A 255 -6.58 -4.53 -21.96
CA TYR A 255 -5.45 -4.88 -22.82
C TYR A 255 -5.42 -4.04 -24.09
N GLY A 256 -4.26 -3.93 -24.74
CA GLY A 256 -4.10 -3.20 -26.00
C GLY A 256 -2.77 -2.47 -26.08
N PRO A 257 -2.50 -1.74 -27.18
CA PRO A 257 -1.21 -1.08 -27.39
C PRO A 257 -0.81 -0.13 -26.25
N PRO A 258 0.48 0.10 -26.00
CA PRO A 258 0.93 1.08 -25.02
C PRO A 258 0.44 2.49 -25.40
N GLY A 259 0.13 3.32 -24.41
CA GLY A 259 -0.29 4.71 -24.62
C GLY A 259 -1.75 4.91 -25.09
N THR A 260 -2.60 3.87 -25.11
CA THR A 260 -4.02 3.98 -25.51
C THR A 260 -4.97 4.42 -24.40
N GLY A 261 -4.50 4.53 -23.15
CA GLY A 261 -5.31 5.04 -22.03
C GLY A 261 -5.79 4.00 -21.01
N LYS A 262 -5.15 2.82 -20.93
CA LYS A 262 -5.44 1.79 -19.91
C LYS A 262 -5.37 2.34 -18.48
N THR A 263 -4.21 2.83 -18.04
CA THR A 263 -4.01 3.49 -16.73
C THR A 263 -4.99 4.65 -16.50
N HIS A 264 -5.30 5.44 -17.54
CA HIS A 264 -6.27 6.53 -17.42
C HIS A 264 -7.69 6.01 -17.13
N THR A 265 -8.07 4.89 -17.76
CA THR A 265 -9.34 4.20 -17.51
C THR A 265 -9.38 3.62 -16.09
N VAL A 266 -8.28 3.04 -15.60
CA VAL A 266 -8.14 2.58 -14.20
C VAL A 266 -8.41 3.72 -13.24
N ARG A 267 -7.77 4.89 -13.45
CA ARG A 267 -7.98 6.07 -12.61
C ARG A 267 -9.43 6.52 -12.58
N HIS A 268 -10.13 6.47 -13.70
CA HIS A 268 -11.57 6.75 -13.76
C HIS A 268 -12.40 5.74 -12.95
N VAL A 269 -12.09 4.44 -13.04
CA VAL A 269 -12.76 3.40 -12.23
C VAL A 269 -12.55 3.66 -10.73
N ILE A 270 -11.32 4.01 -10.32
CA ILE A 270 -11.01 4.38 -8.94
C ILE A 270 -11.80 5.63 -8.52
N HIS A 271 -11.85 6.66 -9.37
CA HIS A 271 -12.61 7.88 -9.13
C HIS A 271 -14.11 7.59 -8.91
N ARG A 272 -14.69 6.69 -9.73
CA ARG A 272 -16.10 6.26 -9.65
C ARG A 272 -16.40 5.29 -8.51
N SER A 273 -15.39 4.89 -7.73
CA SER A 273 -15.52 3.89 -6.65
C SER A 273 -15.13 4.45 -5.27
N PRO A 274 -15.72 5.56 -4.79
CA PRO A 274 -15.29 6.21 -3.54
C PRO A 274 -15.50 5.34 -2.29
N GLY A 275 -16.48 4.43 -2.31
CA GLY A 275 -16.74 3.49 -1.20
C GLY A 275 -15.84 2.25 -1.20
N HIS A 276 -14.94 2.10 -2.18
CA HIS A 276 -14.04 0.95 -2.27
C HIS A 276 -12.66 1.31 -1.70
N THR A 277 -12.10 0.35 -0.96
CA THR A 277 -10.67 0.31 -0.68
C THR A 277 -9.93 -0.08 -1.95
N VAL A 278 -8.92 0.68 -2.36
CA VAL A 278 -8.16 0.40 -3.59
C VAL A 278 -6.70 0.16 -3.25
N ILE A 279 -6.18 -0.98 -3.67
CA ILE A 279 -4.76 -1.32 -3.53
C ILE A 279 -4.15 -1.31 -4.92
N VAL A 280 -3.23 -0.38 -5.16
CA VAL A 280 -2.55 -0.22 -6.45
C VAL A 280 -1.19 -0.88 -6.39
N LEU A 281 -0.93 -1.80 -7.31
CA LEU A 281 0.35 -2.47 -7.47
C LEU A 281 0.89 -2.16 -8.87
N ALA A 282 2.07 -1.55 -8.93
CA ALA A 282 2.79 -1.28 -10.16
C ALA A 282 4.30 -1.49 -9.94
N GLY A 283 5.02 -1.86 -11.01
CA GLY A 283 6.46 -2.10 -10.92
C GLY A 283 6.82 -3.10 -9.81
N THR A 284 7.70 -2.71 -8.89
CA THR A 284 8.19 -3.60 -7.81
C THR A 284 7.13 -3.99 -6.79
N ALA A 285 6.04 -3.22 -6.69
CA ALA A 285 4.94 -3.51 -5.78
C ALA A 285 4.13 -4.75 -6.22
N LEU A 286 4.22 -5.17 -7.48
CA LEU A 286 3.48 -6.33 -8.01
C LEU A 286 3.78 -7.63 -7.27
N ARG A 287 4.97 -7.78 -6.68
CA ARG A 287 5.33 -8.95 -5.86
C ARG A 287 4.47 -9.09 -4.59
N PHE A 288 3.79 -8.03 -4.17
CA PHE A 288 2.90 -8.04 -3.01
C PHE A 288 1.48 -8.52 -3.34
N VAL A 289 1.22 -9.07 -4.53
CA VAL A 289 -0.13 -9.48 -4.95
C VAL A 289 -0.85 -10.39 -3.94
N SER A 290 -0.15 -11.38 -3.37
CA SER A 290 -0.73 -12.28 -2.36
C SER A 290 -1.12 -11.54 -1.08
N LEU A 291 -0.29 -10.60 -0.63
CA LEU A 291 -0.57 -9.76 0.54
C LEU A 291 -1.72 -8.79 0.24
N ALA A 292 -1.72 -8.17 -0.94
CA ALA A 292 -2.78 -7.28 -1.40
C ALA A 292 -4.14 -7.99 -1.44
N ALA A 293 -4.20 -9.23 -1.95
CA ALA A 293 -5.41 -10.03 -1.96
C ALA A 293 -5.92 -10.32 -0.53
N ALA A 294 -5.03 -10.69 0.39
CA ALA A 294 -5.37 -10.92 1.79
C ALA A 294 -5.92 -9.65 2.46
N VAL A 295 -5.26 -8.50 2.26
CA VAL A 295 -5.70 -7.21 2.80
C VAL A 295 -7.05 -6.80 2.18
N ALA A 296 -7.22 -6.92 0.87
CA ALA A 296 -8.46 -6.62 0.16
C ALA A 296 -9.64 -7.44 0.67
N ARG A 297 -9.42 -8.72 1.02
CA ARG A 297 -10.44 -9.59 1.63
C ARG A 297 -10.97 -9.05 2.95
N HIS A 298 -10.14 -8.39 3.76
CA HIS A 298 -10.58 -7.81 5.04
C HIS A 298 -11.17 -6.41 4.90
N LEU A 299 -10.84 -5.70 3.82
CA LEU A 299 -11.24 -4.31 3.57
C LEU A 299 -12.33 -4.17 2.50
N GLN A 300 -13.09 -5.23 2.25
CA GLN A 300 -14.20 -5.25 1.30
C GLN A 300 -15.22 -4.12 1.57
N PRO A 301 -15.83 -3.54 0.52
CA PRO A 301 -15.60 -3.81 -0.90
C PRO A 301 -14.24 -3.25 -1.36
N ALA A 302 -13.50 -4.02 -2.17
CA ALA A 302 -12.12 -3.68 -2.52
C ALA A 302 -11.79 -3.87 -4.00
N ILE A 303 -10.85 -3.07 -4.50
CA ILE A 303 -10.28 -3.18 -5.85
C ILE A 303 -8.77 -3.36 -5.72
N VAL A 304 -8.25 -4.47 -6.23
CA VAL A 304 -6.80 -4.69 -6.39
C VAL A 304 -6.44 -4.36 -7.83
N VAL A 305 -5.70 -3.27 -8.02
CA VAL A 305 -5.22 -2.82 -9.32
C VAL A 305 -3.81 -3.37 -9.54
N LEU A 306 -3.59 -4.01 -10.68
CA LEU A 306 -2.29 -4.46 -11.13
C LEU A 306 -1.97 -3.81 -12.48
N GLU A 307 -1.10 -2.81 -12.46
CA GLU A 307 -0.69 -2.11 -13.69
C GLU A 307 0.47 -2.83 -14.38
N ASP A 308 0.43 -2.82 -15.72
CA ASP A 308 1.44 -3.40 -16.62
C ASP A 308 1.95 -4.80 -16.18
N CYS A 309 1.02 -5.74 -16.00
CA CYS A 309 1.32 -7.10 -15.51
C CYS A 309 2.29 -7.89 -16.41
N ASP A 310 2.52 -7.45 -17.64
CA ASP A 310 3.49 -8.01 -18.58
C ASP A 310 4.95 -7.64 -18.27
N LEU A 311 5.20 -6.53 -17.57
CA LEU A 311 6.56 -6.02 -17.33
C LEU A 311 7.38 -6.86 -16.34
N VAL A 312 6.75 -7.74 -15.56
CA VAL A 312 7.42 -8.57 -14.53
C VAL A 312 7.78 -9.96 -15.05
N ALA A 313 7.38 -10.31 -16.27
CA ALA A 313 7.72 -11.61 -16.87
C ALA A 313 9.21 -11.74 -17.26
N GLU A 314 9.93 -10.63 -17.41
CA GLU A 314 11.32 -10.62 -17.91
C GLU A 314 12.38 -10.56 -16.81
N ASP A 315 12.01 -10.15 -15.60
CA ASP A 315 12.97 -9.85 -14.53
C ASP A 315 12.87 -10.88 -13.40
N ARG A 316 13.80 -11.85 -13.40
CA ARG A 316 13.91 -12.96 -12.43
C ARG A 316 14.20 -12.49 -10.98
N SER A 317 14.23 -11.19 -10.75
CA SER A 317 14.48 -10.54 -9.47
C SER A 317 13.20 -10.34 -8.62
N PHE A 318 12.00 -10.46 -9.21
CA PHE A 318 10.73 -10.16 -8.53
C PHE A 318 10.03 -11.34 -7.82
N GLY A 319 10.66 -12.52 -7.77
CA GLY A 319 10.11 -13.66 -7.03
C GLY A 319 11.10 -14.82 -6.91
N ALA A 320 10.92 -15.66 -5.89
CA ALA A 320 11.77 -16.82 -5.62
C ALA A 320 11.51 -18.03 -6.57
N GLY A 321 10.81 -17.85 -7.70
CA GLY A 321 10.36 -18.95 -8.55
C GLY A 321 10.28 -18.63 -10.05
N PRO A 322 10.18 -19.67 -10.92
CA PRO A 322 10.23 -19.55 -12.38
C PRO A 322 8.86 -19.23 -13.05
N LYS A 323 7.84 -18.83 -12.28
CA LYS A 323 6.47 -18.64 -12.80
C LYS A 323 6.23 -17.19 -13.23
N PRO A 324 5.59 -16.92 -14.39
CA PRO A 324 5.18 -15.56 -14.77
C PRO A 324 4.24 -14.95 -13.71
N LEU A 325 4.43 -13.66 -13.40
CA LEU A 325 3.62 -12.90 -12.41
C LEU A 325 2.12 -13.15 -12.55
N LEU A 326 1.60 -13.20 -13.78
CA LEU A 326 0.19 -13.42 -14.04
C LEU A 326 -0.36 -14.71 -13.38
N PHE A 327 0.45 -15.77 -13.27
CA PHE A 327 0.04 -16.98 -12.53
C PHE A 327 -0.09 -16.73 -11.02
N GLU A 328 0.79 -15.93 -10.44
CA GLU A 328 0.71 -15.55 -9.02
C GLU A 328 -0.54 -14.70 -8.76
N VAL A 329 -0.90 -13.81 -9.69
CA VAL A 329 -2.15 -13.05 -9.62
C VAL A 329 -3.35 -14.00 -9.63
N LEU A 330 -3.39 -14.95 -10.56
CA LEU A 330 -4.48 -15.92 -10.66
C LEU A 330 -4.52 -16.84 -9.43
N ASP A 331 -3.38 -17.23 -8.86
CA ASP A 331 -3.28 -17.98 -7.60
C ASP A 331 -3.87 -17.17 -6.43
N ALA A 332 -3.55 -15.87 -6.34
CA ALA A 332 -4.08 -14.99 -5.31
C ALA A 332 -5.61 -14.82 -5.44
N MET A 333 -6.14 -14.74 -6.66
CA MET A 333 -7.59 -14.70 -6.94
C MET A 333 -8.29 -16.01 -6.60
N ASP A 334 -7.64 -17.15 -6.86
CA ASP A 334 -8.14 -18.49 -6.51
C ASP A 334 -8.21 -18.67 -4.98
N GLY A 335 -7.30 -18.05 -4.23
CA GLY A 335 -7.27 -18.08 -2.76
C GLY A 335 -8.38 -17.30 -2.06
N LEU A 336 -9.16 -16.48 -2.78
CA LEU A 336 -10.31 -15.76 -2.22
C LEU A 336 -11.61 -16.56 -2.33
N ASP A 337 -12.43 -16.44 -1.28
CA ASP A 337 -13.80 -16.95 -1.26
C ASP A 337 -14.61 -16.38 -2.43
N ALA A 338 -15.52 -17.18 -3.00
CA ALA A 338 -16.29 -16.78 -4.17
C ALA A 338 -17.21 -15.56 -3.90
N ASP A 339 -17.68 -15.39 -2.67
CA ASP A 339 -18.55 -14.30 -2.24
C ASP A 339 -17.79 -13.06 -1.70
N ALA A 340 -16.45 -13.08 -1.77
CA ALA A 340 -15.62 -11.93 -1.48
C ALA A 340 -15.87 -10.83 -2.53
N ASP A 341 -16.28 -9.64 -2.07
CA ASP A 341 -16.47 -8.46 -2.92
C ASP A 341 -15.13 -7.78 -3.21
N VAL A 342 -14.33 -8.48 -4.01
CA VAL A 342 -13.00 -8.04 -4.45
C VAL A 342 -12.94 -8.08 -5.98
N THR A 343 -12.60 -6.94 -6.57
CA THR A 343 -12.32 -6.82 -8.01
C THR A 343 -10.82 -6.80 -8.24
N PHE A 344 -10.31 -7.69 -9.08
CA PHE A 344 -8.95 -7.56 -9.61
C PHE A 344 -9.03 -6.82 -10.95
N LEU A 345 -8.39 -5.66 -11.03
CA LEU A 345 -8.29 -4.87 -12.25
C LEU A 345 -6.86 -4.95 -12.77
N LEU A 346 -6.67 -5.66 -13.88
CA LEU A 346 -5.37 -5.88 -14.49
C LEU A 346 -5.23 -5.03 -15.75
N THR A 347 -4.02 -4.55 -16.03
CA THR A 347 -3.69 -3.96 -17.34
C THR A 347 -2.50 -4.66 -17.97
N THR A 348 -2.51 -4.81 -19.31
CA THR A 348 -1.35 -5.34 -20.04
C THR A 348 -1.19 -4.74 -21.44
N ASN A 349 0.05 -4.67 -21.92
CA ASN A 349 0.37 -4.30 -23.29
C ASN A 349 0.59 -5.50 -24.23
N ARG A 350 0.70 -6.73 -23.70
CA ARG A 350 1.08 -7.95 -24.43
C ARG A 350 -0.03 -9.01 -24.40
N VAL A 351 -0.87 -9.01 -25.42
CA VAL A 351 -2.07 -9.88 -25.51
C VAL A 351 -1.69 -11.36 -25.65
N GLU A 352 -0.64 -11.65 -26.41
CA GLU A 352 -0.17 -13.01 -26.69
C GLU A 352 0.32 -13.77 -25.46
N THR A 353 0.93 -13.07 -24.50
CA THR A 353 1.42 -13.68 -23.25
C THR A 353 0.27 -14.02 -22.31
N LEU A 354 -0.76 -13.18 -22.35
CA LEU A 354 -1.97 -13.29 -21.55
C LEU A 354 -2.87 -14.45 -22.00
N GLU A 355 -3.08 -14.63 -23.30
CA GLU A 355 -3.96 -15.69 -23.85
C GLU A 355 -3.63 -17.07 -23.27
N ARG A 356 -2.34 -17.40 -23.18
CA ARG A 356 -1.88 -18.67 -22.62
C ARG A 356 -2.32 -18.85 -21.17
N ALA A 357 -2.10 -17.87 -20.31
CA ALA A 357 -2.41 -17.96 -18.89
C ALA A 357 -3.93 -18.00 -18.63
N LEU A 358 -4.72 -17.26 -19.42
CA LEU A 358 -6.18 -17.28 -19.33
C LEU A 358 -6.78 -18.61 -19.79
N VAL A 359 -6.22 -19.22 -20.84
CA VAL A 359 -6.62 -20.57 -21.30
C VAL A 359 -6.32 -21.61 -20.24
N GLU A 360 -5.18 -21.51 -19.55
CA GLU A 360 -4.80 -22.46 -18.49
C GLU A 360 -5.68 -22.32 -17.22
N ARG A 361 -6.37 -21.19 -17.02
CA ARG A 361 -7.24 -20.92 -15.86
C ARG A 361 -8.55 -20.21 -16.26
N PRO A 362 -9.52 -20.92 -16.86
CA PRO A 362 -10.78 -20.32 -17.28
C PRO A 362 -11.63 -19.83 -16.09
N GLY A 363 -12.38 -18.75 -16.27
CA GLY A 363 -13.34 -18.23 -15.28
C GLY A 363 -12.75 -17.33 -14.17
N ARG A 364 -11.51 -16.84 -14.34
CA ARG A 364 -10.87 -15.90 -13.40
C ARG A 364 -10.95 -14.45 -13.88
N ILE A 365 -10.92 -14.26 -15.20
CA ILE A 365 -11.22 -12.99 -15.84
C ILE A 365 -12.63 -13.11 -16.42
N ASP A 366 -13.56 -12.35 -15.85
CA ASP A 366 -14.96 -12.30 -16.24
C ASP A 366 -15.17 -11.32 -17.41
N LEU A 367 -14.35 -10.27 -17.45
CA LEU A 367 -14.41 -9.25 -18.47
C LEU A 367 -13.00 -8.87 -18.95
N ALA A 368 -12.72 -9.14 -20.21
CA ALA A 368 -11.56 -8.61 -20.92
C ALA A 368 -12.03 -7.53 -21.90
N VAL A 369 -11.42 -6.33 -21.83
CA VAL A 369 -11.75 -5.20 -22.70
C VAL A 369 -10.49 -4.72 -23.41
N GLU A 370 -10.54 -4.76 -24.74
CA GLU A 370 -9.53 -4.12 -25.57
C GLU A 370 -9.66 -2.60 -25.48
N ILE A 371 -8.53 -1.92 -25.27
CA ILE A 371 -8.35 -0.48 -25.36
C ILE A 371 -7.55 -0.22 -26.65
N PRO A 372 -8.24 -0.11 -27.80
CA PRO A 372 -7.60 -0.04 -29.11
C PRO A 372 -6.99 1.34 -29.37
N LEU A 373 -6.37 1.50 -30.53
CA LEU A 373 -6.03 2.82 -31.06
C LEU A 373 -7.32 3.65 -31.27
N PRO A 374 -7.27 4.98 -31.03
CA PRO A 374 -8.44 5.84 -31.19
C PRO A 374 -8.93 5.89 -32.65
N ASP A 375 -10.25 5.72 -32.82
CA ASP A 375 -10.93 5.94 -34.10
C ASP A 375 -10.91 7.43 -34.50
N PRO A 376 -11.38 7.81 -35.71
CA PRO A 376 -11.37 9.22 -36.15
C PRO A 376 -12.06 10.18 -35.17
N SER A 377 -13.16 9.76 -34.55
CA SER A 377 -13.88 10.58 -33.57
C SER A 377 -13.11 10.66 -32.25
N GLY A 378 -12.51 9.56 -31.81
CA GLY A 378 -11.67 9.48 -30.62
C GLY A 378 -10.43 10.36 -30.74
N ARG A 379 -9.76 10.37 -31.90
CA ARG A 379 -8.62 11.26 -32.15
C ARG A 379 -9.00 12.72 -32.02
N ARG A 380 -10.13 13.13 -32.63
CA ARG A 380 -10.64 14.49 -32.50
C ARG A 380 -10.90 14.86 -31.03
N ARG A 381 -11.60 14.01 -30.29
CA ARG A 381 -11.89 14.23 -28.87
C ARG A 381 -10.64 14.28 -28.00
N LEU A 382 -9.63 13.46 -28.30
CA LEU A 382 -8.34 13.50 -27.60
C LEU A 382 -7.60 14.81 -27.86
N LEU A 383 -7.62 15.31 -29.10
CA LEU A 383 -7.02 16.61 -29.42
C LEU A 383 -7.74 17.75 -28.70
N GLU A 384 -9.07 17.74 -28.65
CA GLU A 384 -9.88 18.71 -27.89
C GLU A 384 -9.59 18.63 -26.39
N LEU A 385 -9.54 17.42 -25.83
CA LEU A 385 -9.24 17.20 -24.42
C LEU A 385 -7.87 17.75 -24.03
N TYR A 386 -6.84 17.47 -24.82
CA TYR A 386 -5.47 17.91 -24.52
C TYR A 386 -5.17 19.35 -24.97
N ALA A 387 -6.00 19.96 -25.82
CA ALA A 387 -5.90 21.38 -26.13
C ALA A 387 -6.22 22.26 -24.91
N GLY A 388 -7.06 21.78 -23.99
CA GLY A 388 -7.48 22.54 -22.82
C GLY A 388 -8.15 23.84 -23.23
N ASP A 389 -7.63 24.97 -22.73
CA ASP A 389 -8.16 26.31 -23.01
C ASP A 389 -7.62 26.94 -24.31
N ILE A 390 -6.76 26.23 -25.06
CA ILE A 390 -6.17 26.75 -26.30
C ILE A 390 -7.22 26.75 -27.41
N ALA A 391 -7.50 27.94 -27.96
CA ALA A 391 -8.44 28.12 -29.05
C ALA A 391 -7.82 27.74 -30.41
N TYR A 392 -7.78 26.45 -30.72
CA TYR A 392 -7.52 25.97 -32.08
C TYR A 392 -8.78 26.04 -32.93
N SER A 393 -8.65 26.33 -34.22
CA SER A 393 -9.80 26.28 -35.13
C SER A 393 -10.28 24.86 -35.37
N ASP A 394 -11.58 24.71 -35.66
CA ASP A 394 -12.17 23.43 -36.03
C ASP A 394 -11.46 22.79 -37.23
N ALA A 395 -11.03 23.61 -38.18
CA ALA A 395 -10.30 23.16 -39.35
C ALA A 395 -8.93 22.57 -38.99
N ALA A 396 -8.18 23.22 -38.09
CA ALA A 396 -6.87 22.76 -37.66
C ALA A 396 -6.97 21.43 -36.89
N LEU A 397 -7.90 21.34 -35.94
CA LEU A 397 -8.15 20.12 -35.17
C LEU A 397 -8.68 18.96 -36.06
N ALA A 398 -9.49 19.27 -37.08
CA ALA A 398 -9.97 18.27 -38.04
C ALA A 398 -8.84 17.76 -38.96
N ASP A 399 -7.95 18.65 -39.42
CA ASP A 399 -6.75 18.25 -40.17
C ASP A 399 -5.84 17.36 -39.32
N ALA A 400 -5.57 17.78 -38.07
CA ALA A 400 -4.77 16.99 -37.14
C ALA A 400 -5.38 15.60 -36.89
N ALA A 401 -6.69 15.50 -36.63
CA ALA A 401 -7.36 14.21 -36.42
C ALA A 401 -7.28 13.28 -37.63
N ARG A 402 -7.34 13.83 -38.85
CA ARG A 402 -7.18 13.07 -40.11
C ARG A 402 -5.76 12.56 -40.29
N ARG A 403 -4.76 13.42 -40.03
CA ARG A 403 -3.34 13.10 -40.26
C ARG A 403 -2.73 12.18 -39.19
N THR A 404 -3.38 12.05 -38.04
CA THR A 404 -2.92 11.25 -36.90
C THR A 404 -3.48 9.82 -36.91
N GLU A 405 -3.79 9.25 -38.05
CA GLU A 405 -4.22 7.86 -38.14
C GLU A 405 -3.14 6.89 -37.62
N GLY A 406 -3.55 5.90 -36.81
CA GLY A 406 -2.63 4.90 -36.27
C GLY A 406 -1.72 5.39 -35.13
N VAL A 407 -2.00 6.56 -34.54
CA VAL A 407 -1.30 7.03 -33.34
C VAL A 407 -2.12 6.75 -32.07
N THR A 408 -1.45 6.80 -30.92
CA THR A 408 -2.03 6.52 -29.60
C THR A 408 -2.59 7.79 -28.93
N ALA A 409 -3.22 7.64 -27.77
CA ALA A 409 -3.66 8.80 -26.98
C ALA A 409 -2.47 9.60 -26.41
N SER A 410 -1.33 8.96 -26.12
CA SER A 410 -0.13 9.67 -25.66
C SER A 410 0.48 10.55 -26.75
N PHE A 411 0.32 10.20 -28.03
CA PHE A 411 0.72 11.07 -29.14
C PHE A 411 -0.04 12.40 -29.13
N ALA A 412 -1.36 12.39 -28.93
CA ALA A 412 -2.16 13.63 -28.89
C ALA A 412 -1.70 14.56 -27.76
N LYS A 413 -1.39 14.00 -26.58
CA LYS A 413 -0.84 14.75 -25.45
C LYS A 413 0.51 15.39 -25.78
N GLU A 414 1.41 14.64 -26.40
CA GLU A 414 2.73 15.14 -26.79
C GLU A 414 2.63 16.19 -27.92
N LEU A 415 1.72 16.01 -28.88
CA LEU A 415 1.46 16.99 -29.94
C LEU A 415 1.06 18.35 -29.35
N MET A 416 0.13 18.36 -28.40
CA MET A 416 -0.30 19.60 -27.74
C MET A 416 0.84 20.23 -26.94
N ARG A 417 1.60 19.42 -26.19
CA ARG A 417 2.77 19.89 -25.46
C ARG A 417 3.81 20.53 -26.39
N ARG A 418 4.09 19.94 -27.54
CA ARG A 418 5.03 20.49 -28.53
C ARG A 418 4.52 21.80 -29.13
N ALA A 419 3.24 21.86 -29.49
CA ALA A 419 2.63 23.09 -30.01
C ALA A 419 2.77 24.26 -29.01
N VAL A 420 2.52 24.00 -27.72
CA VAL A 420 2.70 25.01 -26.66
C VAL A 420 4.17 25.40 -26.50
N LEU A 421 5.08 24.42 -26.50
CA LEU A 421 6.52 24.69 -26.38
C LEU A 421 7.04 25.55 -27.55
N GLU A 422 6.62 25.25 -28.78
CA GLU A 422 6.99 26.04 -29.95
C GLU A 422 6.50 27.49 -29.85
N ALA A 423 5.27 27.70 -29.38
CA ALA A 423 4.73 29.04 -29.16
C ALA A 423 5.53 29.79 -28.08
N ALA A 424 5.81 29.13 -26.95
CA ALA A 424 6.57 29.71 -25.85
C ALA A 424 7.99 30.11 -26.27
N VAL A 425 8.68 29.30 -27.08
CA VAL A 425 10.01 29.62 -27.61
C VAL A 425 9.96 30.80 -28.57
N ALA A 426 8.87 30.94 -29.34
CA ALA A 426 8.66 32.08 -30.23
C ALA A 426 8.22 33.37 -29.48
N GLY A 427 7.83 33.26 -28.21
CA GLY A 427 7.23 34.37 -27.46
C GLY A 427 5.81 34.70 -27.94
N GLU A 428 5.10 33.70 -28.45
CA GLU A 428 3.75 33.81 -29.02
C GLU A 428 2.73 33.01 -28.19
N GLU A 429 1.45 33.32 -28.35
CA GLU A 429 0.37 32.48 -27.82
C GLU A 429 0.16 31.23 -28.71
N PRO A 430 -0.14 30.06 -28.12
CA PRO A 430 -0.42 28.85 -28.88
C PRO A 430 -1.61 29.02 -29.84
N GLY A 431 -1.50 28.42 -31.03
CA GLY A 431 -2.55 28.53 -32.06
C GLY A 431 -2.28 27.62 -33.26
N ASP A 432 -3.14 27.67 -34.27
CA ASP A 432 -3.17 26.73 -35.41
C ASP A 432 -1.81 26.51 -36.09
N ALA A 433 -1.03 27.58 -36.26
CA ALA A 433 0.30 27.51 -36.87
C ALA A 433 1.27 26.65 -36.04
N HIS A 434 1.20 26.75 -34.71
CA HIS A 434 2.00 25.96 -33.77
C HIS A 434 1.59 24.48 -33.78
N LEU A 435 0.27 24.20 -33.81
CA LEU A 435 -0.24 22.84 -33.91
C LEU A 435 0.19 22.17 -35.22
N THR A 436 0.10 22.90 -36.33
CA THR A 436 0.47 22.39 -37.65
C THR A 436 1.97 22.09 -37.73
N ARG A 437 2.83 23.00 -37.26
CA ARG A 437 4.29 22.79 -37.23
C ARG A 437 4.71 21.62 -36.33
N ALA A 438 4.11 21.51 -35.14
CA ALA A 438 4.36 20.41 -34.23
C ALA A 438 3.94 19.06 -34.84
N LEU A 439 2.80 19.04 -35.54
CA LEU A 439 2.30 17.88 -36.26
C LEU A 439 3.20 17.48 -37.42
N ASP A 440 3.64 18.43 -38.24
CA ASP A 440 4.56 18.19 -39.35
C ASP A 440 5.89 17.59 -38.84
N THR A 441 6.38 18.10 -37.72
CA THR A 441 7.61 17.61 -37.07
C THR A 441 7.44 16.17 -36.57
N LEU A 442 6.36 15.90 -35.82
CA LEU A 442 6.08 14.57 -35.27
C LEU A 442 5.80 13.50 -36.34
N MET A 443 5.15 13.89 -37.44
CA MET A 443 4.80 12.98 -38.54
C MET A 443 5.94 12.83 -39.56
N GLY A 444 6.98 13.66 -39.50
CA GLY A 444 8.10 13.66 -40.42
C GLY A 444 8.94 12.37 -40.41
N GLU A 445 9.49 12.01 -41.57
CA GLU A 445 10.21 10.75 -41.80
C GLU A 445 11.47 10.56 -40.92
N ARG A 446 12.07 11.63 -40.41
CA ARG A 446 13.30 11.62 -39.59
C ARG A 446 13.08 11.27 -38.12
N GLU A 447 11.82 11.18 -37.67
CA GLU A 447 11.44 10.85 -36.29
C GLU A 447 10.80 9.45 -36.18
N THR A 448 11.30 8.45 -36.92
CA THR A 448 10.86 7.04 -36.80
C THR A 448 11.01 6.51 -35.37
N THR A 449 12.10 6.84 -34.68
CA THR A 449 12.32 6.47 -33.28
C THR A 449 11.33 7.13 -32.34
N THR A 450 11.04 8.43 -32.52
CA THR A 450 10.04 9.13 -31.71
C THR A 450 8.64 8.57 -31.93
N ARG A 451 8.27 8.26 -33.19
CA ARG A 451 6.98 7.63 -33.51
C ARG A 451 6.84 6.22 -32.91
N ALA A 452 7.91 5.43 -32.91
CA ALA A 452 7.93 4.13 -32.25
C ALA A 452 7.78 4.26 -30.72
N LEU A 453 8.48 5.23 -30.11
CA LEU A 453 8.37 5.52 -28.67
C LEU A 453 7.00 6.09 -28.27
N LEU A 454 6.31 6.77 -29.18
CA LEU A 454 4.96 7.30 -28.99
C LEU A 454 3.85 6.33 -29.48
N GLY A 455 4.21 5.10 -29.85
CA GLY A 455 3.26 4.00 -30.10
C GLY A 455 2.67 3.91 -31.51
N HIS A 456 3.35 4.39 -32.55
CA HIS A 456 2.91 4.21 -33.94
C HIS A 456 3.15 2.76 -34.43
N ALA A 457 2.08 2.07 -34.84
CA ALA A 457 2.08 0.64 -35.20
C ALA A 457 2.81 0.26 -36.51
N GLY A 458 3.52 1.20 -37.15
CA GLY A 458 4.21 1.00 -38.44
C GLY A 458 5.73 0.82 -38.37
N ALA A 459 6.35 0.89 -37.19
CA ALA A 459 7.80 0.72 -37.06
C ALA A 459 8.12 -0.76 -36.73
N ALA A 460 8.80 -1.45 -37.66
CA ALA A 460 9.33 -2.78 -37.40
C ALA A 460 10.21 -2.75 -36.12
N PRO A 461 10.11 -3.77 -35.24
CA PRO A 461 10.97 -3.82 -34.06
C PRO A 461 12.43 -3.85 -34.51
N LEU A 462 13.24 -2.95 -33.95
CA LEU A 462 14.68 -2.97 -34.15
C LEU A 462 15.22 -4.28 -33.57
N GLY A 463 15.47 -5.25 -34.44
CA GLY A 463 16.25 -6.43 -34.10
C GLY A 463 17.64 -5.98 -33.68
N PHE A 464 17.93 -5.99 -32.38
CA PHE A 464 19.29 -5.97 -31.87
C PHE A 464 19.93 -7.34 -32.17
N GLY A 465 20.22 -7.58 -33.45
CA GLY A 465 21.05 -8.68 -33.92
C GLY A 465 22.50 -8.35 -33.62
N GLY A 466 22.95 -8.66 -32.40
CA GLY A 466 24.36 -8.70 -32.07
C GLY A 466 25.02 -9.90 -32.76
N ALA A 467 25.47 -9.72 -34.00
CA ALA A 467 26.42 -10.63 -34.62
C ALA A 467 27.75 -10.52 -33.87
N GLN A 468 28.05 -11.48 -32.99
CA GLN A 468 29.42 -11.68 -32.51
C GLN A 468 30.25 -12.29 -33.66
N PRO A 469 31.36 -11.67 -34.09
CA PRO A 469 32.33 -12.34 -34.93
C PRO A 469 33.02 -13.41 -34.10
N GLY A 470 32.99 -14.65 -34.59
CA GLY A 470 33.67 -15.78 -33.95
C GLY A 470 35.16 -15.50 -33.79
N VAL A 471 35.67 -15.80 -32.60
CA VAL A 471 37.11 -15.95 -32.35
C VAL A 471 37.39 -17.43 -32.19
N HIS A 472 38.06 -17.99 -33.20
CA HIS A 472 38.79 -19.24 -33.10
C HIS A 472 39.84 -19.16 -31.98
N ARG A 473 39.69 -19.96 -30.93
CA ARG A 473 40.61 -21.05 -30.54
C ARG A 473 40.19 -21.69 -29.22
#